data_AF-A0A5J4X9Q2-F1
#
_entry.id   AF-A0A5J4X9Q2-F1
#
_cell.length_a   1.000
_cell.length_b   1.000
_cell.length_c   1.000
_cell.angle_alpha   90.00
_cell.angle_beta   90.00
_cell.angle_gamma   90.00
#
_symmetry.space_group_name_H-M   'P 1'
#
loop_
_entity.id
_entity.type
_entity.pdbx_description
1 polymer ?
#
loop_
_entity_poly.entity_id
_entity_poly.type
_entity_poly.pdbx_seq_one_letter_code
_entity_poly.pdbx_strand_id
1 'polypeptide(L)'
;MKEVIEDINGKSPSDGVVRRLVDRNSDILESTDAKPIENGRVNVKEVDVRKQEDTLEQEVVGLPHDVIYCINESGIQFFVDARSKNVVVRRQDDATDVNIPINRNEPKMSLLGAISLSCESIPPLLILKGTQWDDKWIPSDVTAGIYADFTYTAKSYITIPVWEGWLGDRFVPAIDAAKERLGTSHKPGVLLCDNHSTHCVEYTRQFLANNNIKLRTIPLHSSKFLQVLDVVSFGTLKGQINKTRDIQGDLPLHDIIRHAIDAYGAATTFLNSRTSLSRSELIQKPGTMRAEAHVISGFFHHLIATRRDIIKYEQIEPQPKKRGRKPTLFGFVNEIEFNSLYNSIDIELE
;
A
#
# COMPACT_ATOMS: atom_id res chain seq x y z
N MET A 1 -12.28 14.49 28.96
CA MET A 1 -12.85 13.49 28.03
C MET A 1 -14.34 13.74 27.98
N LYS A 2 -14.88 14.20 26.85
CA LYS A 2 -16.33 14.35 26.68
C LYS A 2 -16.81 13.11 25.94
N GLU A 3 -17.63 12.29 26.61
CA GLU A 3 -18.23 11.10 26.02
C GLU A 3 -19.30 11.52 25.00
N VAL A 4 -19.22 10.96 23.80
CA VAL A 4 -20.26 11.07 22.78
C VAL A 4 -21.38 10.11 23.20
N ILE A 5 -22.58 10.65 23.40
CA ILE A 5 -23.77 9.84 23.68
C ILE A 5 -24.16 9.13 22.38
N GLU A 6 -23.81 7.84 22.25
CA GLU A 6 -24.38 6.99 21.21
C GLU A 6 -25.83 6.63 21.58
N ASP A 7 -26.71 6.66 20.59
CA ASP A 7 -28.12 6.27 20.73
C ASP A 7 -28.21 4.79 21.15
N ILE A 8 -29.20 4.48 21.99
CA ILE A 8 -29.34 3.25 22.80
C ILE A 8 -29.51 1.99 21.92
N ASN A 9 -29.62 2.16 20.60
CA ASN A 9 -29.88 1.10 19.61
C ASN A 9 -28.76 0.89 18.58
N GLY A 10 -27.59 1.53 18.72
CA GLY A 10 -26.42 1.28 17.86
C GLY A 10 -26.59 1.70 16.38
N LYS A 11 -27.68 2.37 16.02
CA LYS A 11 -27.89 2.94 14.68
C LYS A 11 -27.63 4.44 14.73
N SER A 12 -26.74 4.92 13.88
CA SER A 12 -26.53 6.36 13.70
C SER A 12 -27.80 7.01 13.12
N PRO A 13 -28.29 8.13 13.67
CA PRO A 13 -29.43 8.84 13.09
C PRO A 13 -29.11 9.30 11.67
N SER A 14 -30.12 9.30 10.78
CA SER A 14 -29.91 9.72 9.39
C SER A 14 -29.59 11.22 9.29
N ASP A 15 -28.84 11.62 8.25
CA ASP A 15 -28.44 13.02 8.02
C ASP A 15 -29.62 14.00 8.07
N GLY A 16 -30.79 13.58 7.59
CA GLY A 16 -32.01 14.39 7.61
C GLY A 16 -32.63 14.58 9.00
N VAL A 17 -32.35 13.68 9.96
CA VAL A 17 -32.74 13.81 11.37
C VAL A 17 -31.76 14.71 12.09
N VAL A 18 -30.45 14.50 11.88
CA VAL A 18 -29.37 15.33 12.44
C VAL A 18 -29.54 16.79 12.03
N ARG A 19 -29.77 17.04 10.73
CA ARG A 19 -29.99 18.40 10.21
C ARG A 19 -31.20 19.09 10.83
N ARG A 20 -32.34 18.39 10.91
CA ARG A 20 -33.55 18.93 11.54
C ARG A 20 -33.38 19.21 13.03
N LEU A 21 -32.58 18.41 13.75
CA LEU A 21 -32.28 18.61 15.15
C LEU A 21 -31.40 19.86 15.36
N VAL A 22 -30.35 20.01 14.54
CA VAL A 22 -29.46 21.17 14.56
C VAL A 22 -30.23 22.45 14.19
N ASP A 23 -31.05 22.41 13.13
CA ASP A 23 -31.83 23.58 12.69
C ASP A 23 -32.81 24.05 13.79
N ARG A 24 -33.50 23.12 14.45
CA ARG A 24 -34.48 23.40 15.52
C ARG A 24 -33.86 23.92 16.81
N ASN A 25 -32.58 23.65 17.04
CA ASN A 25 -31.85 24.01 18.25
C ASN A 25 -30.58 24.78 17.90
N SER A 26 -30.62 25.58 16.83
CA SER A 26 -29.45 26.27 16.27
C SER A 26 -28.87 27.33 17.22
N ASP A 27 -29.64 27.74 18.22
CA ASP A 27 -29.21 28.56 19.34
C ASP A 27 -28.20 27.84 20.25
N ILE A 28 -28.29 26.51 20.36
CA ILE A 28 -27.50 25.72 21.32
C ILE A 28 -26.70 24.57 20.70
N LEU A 29 -26.92 24.18 19.44
CA LEU A 29 -26.25 23.07 18.76
C LEU A 29 -25.57 23.50 17.46
N GLU A 30 -24.45 22.87 17.15
CA GLU A 30 -23.79 22.94 15.83
C GLU A 30 -23.26 21.57 15.40
N SER A 31 -23.07 21.40 14.09
CA SER A 31 -22.51 20.18 13.50
C SER A 31 -21.07 20.44 13.08
N THR A 32 -20.16 19.51 13.42
CA THR A 32 -18.76 19.57 13.01
C THR A 32 -18.25 18.19 12.58
N ASP A 33 -17.29 18.17 11.67
CA ASP A 33 -16.61 16.95 11.23
C ASP A 33 -15.47 16.61 12.20
N ALA A 34 -15.62 15.51 12.94
CA ALA A 34 -14.53 14.96 13.75
C ALA A 34 -13.48 14.32 12.84
N LYS A 35 -12.21 14.74 12.92
CA LYS A 35 -11.13 14.25 12.04
C LYS A 35 -10.22 13.25 12.76
N PRO A 36 -9.80 12.16 12.09
CA PRO A 36 -8.66 11.37 12.53
C PRO A 36 -7.38 12.22 12.47
N ILE A 37 -6.48 12.06 13.43
CA ILE A 37 -5.17 12.73 13.45
C ILE A 37 -4.30 12.15 12.34
N GLU A 38 -4.07 12.90 11.26
CA GLU A 38 -3.14 12.54 10.18
C GLU A 38 -1.73 13.09 10.45
N ASN A 39 -0.72 12.26 10.14
CA ASN A 39 0.70 12.63 10.14
C ASN A 39 0.98 13.80 9.19
N GLY A 40 1.88 14.70 9.61
CA GLY A 40 2.27 15.89 8.85
C GLY A 40 2.65 15.59 7.40
N ARG A 41 2.15 16.40 6.47
CA ARG A 41 2.39 16.26 5.03
C ARG A 41 3.87 16.48 4.72
N VAL A 42 4.57 15.43 4.33
CA VAL A 42 5.94 15.53 3.79
C VAL A 42 5.85 15.87 2.29
N ASN A 43 6.70 16.80 1.83
CA ASN A 43 6.73 17.26 0.45
C ASN A 43 7.45 16.26 -0.46
N VAL A 44 7.05 16.21 -1.73
CA VAL A 44 7.70 15.43 -2.79
C VAL A 44 8.46 16.38 -3.70
N LYS A 45 9.66 16.00 -4.16
CA LYS A 45 10.43 16.84 -5.07
C LYS A 45 9.96 16.66 -6.51
N GLU A 46 9.83 17.77 -7.25
CA GLU A 46 9.47 17.71 -8.67
C GLU A 46 10.46 16.88 -9.49
N VAL A 47 11.77 16.98 -9.20
CA VAL A 47 12.81 16.21 -9.89
C VAL A 47 12.62 14.70 -9.76
N ASP A 48 12.15 14.23 -8.61
CA ASP A 48 11.91 12.79 -8.38
C ASP A 48 10.70 12.31 -9.18
N VAL A 49 9.66 13.16 -9.31
CA VAL A 49 8.47 12.87 -10.12
C VAL A 49 8.81 12.82 -11.61
N ARG A 50 9.66 13.74 -12.10
CA ARG A 50 10.13 13.70 -13.51
C ARG A 50 11.03 12.50 -13.78
N LYS A 51 11.91 12.17 -12.83
CA LYS A 51 12.74 10.98 -12.93
C LYS A 51 11.90 9.70 -12.99
N GLN A 52 10.77 9.65 -12.28
CA GLN A 52 9.82 8.55 -12.38
C GLN A 52 9.25 8.44 -13.80
N GLU A 53 8.79 9.55 -14.40
CA GLU A 53 8.33 9.59 -15.79
C GLU A 53 9.38 9.02 -16.76
N ASP A 54 10.60 9.54 -16.70
CA ASP A 54 11.71 9.09 -17.56
C ASP A 54 12.01 7.58 -17.40
N THR A 55 11.98 7.09 -16.16
CA THR A 55 12.26 5.69 -15.85
C THR A 55 11.19 4.76 -16.41
N LEU A 56 9.91 5.13 -16.27
CA LEU A 56 8.80 4.34 -16.80
C LEU A 56 8.82 4.30 -18.34
N GLU A 57 9.08 5.44 -18.98
CA GLU A 57 9.19 5.54 -20.43
C GLU A 57 10.35 4.68 -20.97
N GLN A 58 11.50 4.68 -20.30
CA GLN A 58 12.66 3.91 -20.76
C GLN A 58 12.54 2.40 -20.53
N GLU A 59 11.86 1.99 -19.46
CA GLU A 59 12.02 0.63 -18.95
C GLU A 59 10.76 -0.19 -18.84
N VAL A 60 9.58 0.45 -18.87
CA VAL A 60 8.27 -0.19 -18.74
C VAL A 60 7.50 -0.12 -20.05
N VAL A 61 7.55 1.00 -20.78
CA VAL A 61 6.83 1.16 -22.04
C VAL A 61 7.26 0.11 -23.07
N GLY A 62 6.28 -0.47 -23.78
CA GLY A 62 6.51 -1.53 -24.76
C GLY A 62 6.69 -2.94 -24.17
N LEU A 63 6.71 -3.07 -22.84
CA LEU A 63 6.61 -4.39 -22.20
C LEU A 63 5.16 -4.90 -22.24
N PRO A 64 4.95 -6.23 -22.30
CA PRO A 64 3.62 -6.80 -22.23
C PRO A 64 2.94 -6.46 -20.90
N HIS A 65 1.68 -6.06 -20.96
CA HIS A 65 0.91 -5.67 -19.78
C HIS A 65 0.78 -6.77 -18.70
N ASP A 66 0.76 -8.06 -19.07
CA ASP A 66 0.64 -9.15 -18.09
C ASP A 66 1.88 -9.36 -17.21
N VAL A 67 3.05 -8.85 -17.60
CA VAL A 67 4.30 -9.04 -16.85
C VAL A 67 4.66 -7.85 -15.95
N ILE A 68 3.74 -6.88 -15.80
CA ILE A 68 3.93 -5.69 -14.98
C ILE A 68 2.93 -5.74 -13.85
N TYR A 69 3.41 -5.80 -12.61
CA TYR A 69 2.57 -5.84 -11.43
C TYR A 69 2.84 -4.64 -10.52
N CYS A 70 1.75 -4.12 -9.96
CA CYS A 70 1.78 -3.12 -8.90
C CYS A 70 1.36 -3.78 -7.60
N ILE A 71 2.14 -3.53 -6.54
CA ILE A 71 1.90 -4.11 -5.22
C ILE A 71 1.87 -3.04 -4.14
N ASN A 72 1.17 -3.34 -3.05
CA ASN A 72 1.13 -2.49 -1.87
C ASN A 72 0.50 -3.22 -0.68
N GLU A 73 0.76 -2.75 0.53
CA GLU A 73 0.12 -3.21 1.75
C GLU A 73 -1.00 -2.28 2.21
N SER A 74 -2.09 -2.88 2.70
CA SER A 74 -3.09 -2.18 3.51
C SER A 74 -3.22 -2.86 4.86
N GLY A 75 -3.18 -2.05 5.92
CA GLY A 75 -3.70 -2.50 7.21
C GLY A 75 -5.20 -2.76 7.09
N ILE A 76 -5.67 -3.82 7.73
CA ILE A 76 -7.08 -4.13 7.89
C ILE A 76 -7.38 -4.07 9.39
N GLN A 77 -8.14 -3.06 9.78
CA GLN A 77 -8.65 -2.87 11.13
C GLN A 77 -10.10 -2.40 11.03
N PHE A 78 -11.04 -3.32 11.26
CA PHE A 78 -12.47 -3.08 11.07
C PHE A 78 -12.98 -1.90 11.92
N PHE A 79 -12.42 -1.68 13.14
CA PHE A 79 -12.78 -0.53 13.97
C PHE A 79 -12.05 0.78 13.64
N VAL A 80 -10.79 0.72 13.17
CA VAL A 80 -9.91 1.90 12.99
C VAL A 80 -10.12 2.59 11.64
N ASP A 81 -10.57 1.88 10.62
CA ASP A 81 -10.93 2.47 9.31
C ASP A 81 -12.30 3.22 9.36
N ALA A 82 -12.77 3.56 10.57
CA ALA A 82 -13.93 4.42 10.80
C ALA A 82 -13.71 5.82 10.21
N ARG A 83 -14.69 6.28 9.41
CA ARG A 83 -14.69 7.62 8.83
C ARG A 83 -14.99 8.67 9.90
N SER A 84 -14.64 9.92 9.62
CA SER A 84 -15.20 11.09 10.30
C SER A 84 -16.72 10.92 10.43
N LYS A 85 -17.22 10.91 11.67
CA LYS A 85 -18.66 10.93 11.94
C LYS A 85 -19.06 12.40 12.09
N ASN A 86 -20.19 12.77 11.48
CA ASN A 86 -20.87 14.01 11.83
C ASN A 86 -21.38 13.88 13.27
N VAL A 87 -20.90 14.75 14.15
CA VAL A 87 -21.29 14.77 15.56
C VAL A 87 -21.92 16.11 15.88
N VAL A 88 -23.00 16.06 16.66
CA VAL A 88 -23.70 17.25 17.13
C VAL A 88 -23.13 17.63 18.48
N VAL A 89 -22.59 18.85 18.56
CA VAL A 89 -22.00 19.39 19.79
C VAL A 89 -22.81 20.60 20.23
N ARG A 90 -22.72 20.95 21.52
CA ARG A 90 -23.33 22.20 21.99
C ARG A 90 -22.48 23.37 21.50
N ARG A 91 -23.12 24.44 21.05
CA ARG A 91 -22.48 25.65 20.52
C ARG A 91 -21.56 26.37 21.50
N GLN A 92 -21.79 26.16 22.80
CA GLN A 92 -20.98 26.69 23.89
C GLN A 92 -19.75 25.83 24.22
N ASP A 93 -19.68 24.60 23.68
CA ASP A 93 -18.53 23.72 23.84
C ASP A 93 -17.48 24.02 22.76
N ASP A 94 -16.20 23.98 23.13
CA ASP A 94 -15.12 24.06 22.14
C ASP A 94 -15.16 22.83 21.22
N ALA A 95 -15.55 23.07 19.96
CA ALA A 95 -15.73 22.08 18.91
C ALA A 95 -14.48 21.90 18.03
N THR A 96 -13.37 22.56 18.36
CA THR A 96 -12.15 22.52 17.54
C THR A 96 -11.50 21.13 17.50
N ASP A 97 -11.58 20.35 18.59
CA ASP A 97 -10.93 19.03 18.72
C ASP A 97 -11.90 17.94 19.24
N VAL A 98 -12.92 17.59 18.46
CA VAL A 98 -13.82 16.46 18.78
C VAL A 98 -13.20 15.14 18.35
N ASN A 99 -12.92 14.28 19.33
CA ASN A 99 -12.31 12.97 19.13
C ASN A 99 -13.29 11.85 19.48
N ILE A 100 -13.37 10.82 18.62
CA ILE A 100 -14.22 9.64 18.86
C ILE A 100 -13.35 8.54 19.46
N PRO A 101 -13.74 7.90 20.58
CA PRO A 101 -13.00 6.77 21.12
C PRO A 101 -13.02 5.62 20.11
N ILE A 102 -11.83 5.12 19.77
CA ILE A 102 -11.63 4.01 18.83
C ILE A 102 -11.31 2.77 19.67
N ASN A 103 -12.16 1.74 19.61
CA ASN A 103 -11.85 0.43 20.14
C ASN A 103 -10.67 -0.15 19.34
N ARG A 104 -9.54 -0.38 20.02
CA ARG A 104 -8.31 -0.95 19.42
C ARG A 104 -8.12 -2.43 19.75
N ASN A 105 -9.10 -3.05 20.40
CA ASN A 105 -9.00 -4.43 20.86
C ASN A 105 -9.31 -5.46 19.76
N GLU A 106 -9.84 -5.03 18.61
CA GLU A 106 -10.08 -5.92 17.48
C GLU A 106 -8.77 -6.52 16.91
N PRO A 107 -8.83 -7.75 16.37
CA PRO A 107 -7.71 -8.36 15.68
C PRO A 107 -7.21 -7.47 14.52
N LYS A 108 -5.92 -7.10 14.57
CA LYS A 108 -5.25 -6.39 13.49
C LYS A 108 -4.65 -7.39 12.52
N MET A 109 -4.85 -7.14 11.23
CA MET A 109 -4.24 -7.88 10.12
C MET A 109 -3.67 -6.88 9.12
N SER A 110 -2.67 -7.30 8.33
CA SER A 110 -2.31 -6.58 7.10
C SER A 110 -2.57 -7.46 5.89
N LEU A 111 -2.88 -6.81 4.78
CA LEU A 111 -3.10 -7.42 3.48
C LEU A 111 -2.04 -6.89 2.52
N LEU A 112 -1.31 -7.78 1.86
CA LEU A 112 -0.48 -7.46 0.71
C LEU A 112 -1.28 -7.78 -0.56
N GLY A 113 -1.53 -6.74 -1.37
CA GLY A 113 -2.25 -6.84 -2.63
C GLY A 113 -1.32 -6.68 -3.81
N ALA A 114 -1.66 -7.34 -4.93
CA ALA A 114 -0.91 -7.27 -6.16
C ALA A 114 -1.85 -7.36 -7.37
N ILE A 115 -1.75 -6.39 -8.28
CA ILE A 115 -2.51 -6.36 -9.53
C ILE A 115 -1.57 -6.16 -10.72
N SER A 116 -1.81 -6.89 -11.80
CA SER A 116 -1.10 -6.72 -13.07
C SER A 116 -1.64 -5.50 -13.84
N LEU A 117 -0.87 -5.01 -14.80
CA LEU A 117 -1.38 -4.04 -15.78
C LEU A 117 -2.47 -4.67 -16.66
N SER A 118 -2.53 -6.00 -16.80
CA SER A 118 -3.67 -6.74 -17.39
C SER A 118 -4.92 -6.82 -16.50
N CYS A 119 -4.88 -6.21 -15.30
CA CYS A 119 -5.95 -6.18 -14.31
C CYS A 119 -6.25 -7.56 -13.68
N GLU A 120 -5.32 -8.50 -13.77
CA GLU A 120 -5.35 -9.76 -13.02
C GLU A 120 -4.78 -9.51 -11.62
N SER A 121 -5.43 -10.04 -10.58
CA SER A 121 -4.93 -9.95 -9.21
C SER A 121 -4.32 -11.26 -8.76
N ILE A 122 -3.16 -11.19 -8.10
CA ILE A 122 -2.68 -12.32 -7.29
C ILE A 122 -3.56 -12.40 -6.05
N PRO A 123 -3.94 -13.61 -5.59
CA PRO A 123 -4.58 -13.79 -4.28
C PRO A 123 -3.82 -13.00 -3.20
N PRO A 124 -4.53 -12.32 -2.29
CA PRO A 124 -3.88 -11.46 -1.30
C PRO A 124 -3.12 -12.32 -0.29
N LEU A 125 -1.99 -11.82 0.21
CA LEU A 125 -1.35 -12.38 1.39
C LEU A 125 -1.90 -11.69 2.64
N LEU A 126 -2.50 -12.48 3.52
CA LEU A 126 -3.03 -12.05 4.81
C LEU A 126 -2.00 -12.32 5.91
N ILE A 127 -1.52 -11.26 6.54
CA ILE A 127 -0.51 -11.28 7.61
C ILE A 127 -1.22 -11.12 8.95
N LEU A 128 -1.44 -12.26 9.61
CA LEU A 128 -2.13 -12.36 10.88
C LEU A 128 -1.22 -11.95 12.05
N LYS A 129 -1.83 -11.50 13.15
CA LYS A 129 -1.09 -11.21 14.37
C LYS A 129 -0.95 -12.48 15.20
N GLY A 130 0.28 -12.90 15.48
CA GLY A 130 0.55 -14.02 16.37
C GLY A 130 2.04 -14.30 16.56
N THR A 131 2.37 -15.19 17.50
CA THR A 131 3.74 -15.65 17.77
C THR A 131 4.00 -17.07 17.31
N GLN A 132 2.95 -17.85 17.09
CA GLN A 132 2.98 -19.20 16.56
C GLN A 132 1.78 -19.38 15.64
N TRP A 133 1.95 -20.21 14.62
CA TRP A 133 0.87 -20.57 13.70
C TRP A 133 -0.20 -21.40 14.41
N ASP A 134 -1.47 -21.15 14.08
CA ASP A 134 -2.61 -21.98 14.48
C ASP A 134 -3.51 -22.21 13.26
N ASP A 135 -3.60 -23.46 12.82
CA ASP A 135 -4.45 -23.87 11.68
C ASP A 135 -5.90 -23.46 11.87
N LYS A 136 -6.35 -23.33 13.13
CA LYS A 136 -7.72 -22.91 13.46
C LYS A 136 -7.99 -21.46 13.10
N TRP A 137 -7.00 -20.65 12.73
CA TRP A 137 -7.26 -19.29 12.26
C TRP A 137 -7.91 -19.27 10.89
N ILE A 138 -7.66 -20.27 10.06
CA ILE A 138 -8.15 -20.28 8.69
C ILE A 138 -9.57 -20.86 8.70
N PRO A 139 -10.56 -20.13 8.16
CA PRO A 139 -11.91 -20.66 8.01
C PRO A 139 -11.90 -21.94 7.16
N SER A 140 -12.66 -22.96 7.56
CA SER A 140 -12.67 -24.27 6.87
C SER A 140 -13.20 -24.21 5.43
N ASP A 141 -13.93 -23.15 5.09
CA ASP A 141 -14.46 -22.84 3.76
C ASP A 141 -13.49 -22.02 2.89
N VAL A 142 -12.33 -21.64 3.43
CA VAL A 142 -11.31 -20.83 2.74
C VAL A 142 -10.10 -21.70 2.40
N THR A 143 -9.96 -22.00 1.11
CA THR A 143 -8.78 -22.69 0.57
C THR A 143 -7.59 -21.75 0.41
N ALA A 144 -6.53 -22.01 1.20
CA ALA A 144 -5.26 -21.31 1.10
C ALA A 144 -4.64 -21.46 -0.30
N GLY A 145 -4.05 -20.38 -0.80
CA GLY A 145 -3.44 -20.30 -2.13
C GLY A 145 -4.40 -20.19 -3.32
N ILE A 146 -5.71 -20.34 -3.08
CA ILE A 146 -6.75 -20.02 -4.06
C ILE A 146 -7.37 -18.67 -3.74
N TYR A 147 -7.91 -18.51 -2.52
CA TYR A 147 -8.60 -17.30 -2.12
C TYR A 147 -7.67 -16.28 -1.45
N ALA A 148 -6.68 -16.75 -0.70
CA ALA A 148 -5.65 -15.94 -0.06
C ALA A 148 -4.49 -16.84 0.38
N ASP A 149 -3.33 -16.23 0.52
CA ASP A 149 -2.22 -16.80 1.29
C ASP A 149 -2.25 -16.29 2.71
N PHE A 150 -1.64 -17.05 3.62
CA PHE A 150 -1.66 -16.73 5.04
C PHE A 150 -0.28 -16.86 5.63
N THR A 151 0.04 -15.89 6.48
CA THR A 151 1.25 -15.92 7.31
C THR A 151 0.96 -15.17 8.60
N TYR A 152 1.94 -15.13 9.49
CA TYR A 152 1.79 -14.46 10.76
C TYR A 152 3.06 -13.76 11.19
N THR A 153 2.89 -12.63 11.87
CA THR A 153 3.98 -11.95 12.56
C THR A 153 3.47 -11.38 13.88
N ALA A 154 4.37 -11.15 14.84
CA ALA A 154 3.99 -10.65 16.18
C ALA A 154 3.19 -9.34 16.15
N LYS A 155 3.36 -8.53 15.08
CA LYS A 155 2.71 -7.23 14.91
C LYS A 155 1.81 -7.14 13.67
N SER A 156 1.55 -8.24 12.97
CA SER A 156 0.81 -8.28 11.69
C SER A 156 1.40 -7.41 10.58
N TYR A 157 2.67 -7.02 10.67
CA TYR A 157 3.36 -6.27 9.61
C TYR A 157 4.17 -7.21 8.74
N ILE A 158 4.39 -6.81 7.49
CA ILE A 158 5.32 -7.49 6.62
C ILE A 158 6.74 -7.37 7.18
N THR A 159 7.47 -8.48 7.14
CA THR A 159 8.88 -8.58 7.52
C THR A 159 9.67 -9.04 6.32
N ILE A 160 11.00 -8.87 6.35
CA ILE A 160 11.87 -9.32 5.27
C ILE A 160 11.66 -10.81 4.94
N PRO A 161 11.62 -11.75 5.90
CA PRO A 161 11.37 -13.16 5.58
C PRO A 161 10.01 -13.43 4.93
N VAL A 162 8.95 -12.74 5.38
CA VAL A 162 7.61 -12.87 4.79
C VAL A 162 7.59 -12.35 3.35
N TRP A 163 8.24 -11.20 3.12
CA TRP A 163 8.37 -10.60 1.81
C TRP A 163 9.15 -11.50 0.85
N GLU A 164 10.29 -12.04 1.28
CA GLU A 164 11.13 -12.94 0.48
C GLU A 164 10.41 -14.25 0.13
N GLY A 165 9.71 -14.84 1.10
CA GLY A 165 8.87 -16.02 0.86
C GLY A 165 7.76 -15.73 -0.16
N TRP A 166 7.03 -14.63 0.01
CA TRP A 166 5.98 -14.25 -0.95
C TRP A 166 6.51 -14.01 -2.37
N LEU A 167 7.71 -13.41 -2.50
CA LEU A 167 8.34 -13.23 -3.80
C LEU A 167 8.60 -14.55 -4.51
N GLY A 168 9.16 -15.53 -3.80
CA GLY A 168 9.47 -16.85 -4.34
C GLY A 168 8.25 -17.72 -4.60
N ASP A 169 7.30 -17.73 -3.66
CA ASP A 169 6.17 -18.66 -3.67
C ASP A 169 5.02 -18.19 -4.58
N ARG A 170 4.90 -16.87 -4.79
CA ARG A 170 3.75 -16.28 -5.50
C ARG A 170 4.13 -15.36 -6.64
N PHE A 171 4.97 -14.36 -6.37
CA PHE A 171 5.17 -13.30 -7.34
C PHE A 171 5.96 -13.76 -8.57
N VAL A 172 7.12 -14.40 -8.37
CA VAL A 172 7.94 -14.92 -9.48
C VAL A 172 7.16 -15.96 -10.30
N PRO A 173 6.49 -16.96 -9.69
CA PRO A 173 5.64 -17.89 -10.44
C PRO A 173 4.54 -17.19 -11.27
N ALA A 174 3.91 -16.13 -10.75
CA ALA A 174 2.90 -15.38 -11.50
C ALA A 174 3.49 -14.67 -12.74
N ILE A 175 4.70 -14.10 -12.61
CA ILE A 175 5.43 -13.51 -13.74
C ILE A 175 5.81 -14.58 -14.77
N ASP A 176 6.32 -15.73 -14.33
CA ASP A 176 6.75 -16.79 -15.23
C ASP A 176 5.56 -17.39 -15.99
N ALA A 177 4.43 -17.60 -15.32
CA ALA A 177 3.18 -18.02 -15.97
C ALA A 177 2.70 -16.99 -17.02
N ALA A 178 2.79 -15.69 -16.71
CA ALA A 178 2.47 -14.63 -17.67
C ALA A 178 3.43 -14.61 -18.87
N LYS A 179 4.73 -14.75 -18.63
CA LYS A 179 5.76 -14.84 -19.69
C LYS A 179 5.52 -16.04 -20.59
N GLU A 180 5.22 -17.21 -20.02
CA GLU A 180 4.90 -18.44 -20.75
C GLU A 180 3.64 -18.28 -21.60
N ARG A 181 2.53 -17.82 -21.00
CA ARG A 181 1.25 -17.57 -21.69
C ARG A 181 1.40 -16.65 -22.90
N LEU A 182 2.29 -15.66 -22.80
CA LEU A 182 2.55 -14.70 -23.87
C LEU A 182 3.67 -15.14 -24.83
N GLY A 183 4.42 -16.20 -24.54
CA GLY A 183 5.63 -16.56 -25.30
C GLY A 183 6.69 -15.44 -25.27
N THR A 184 6.88 -14.80 -24.11
CA THR A 184 7.76 -13.64 -23.91
C THR A 184 8.85 -13.89 -22.85
N SER A 185 9.31 -15.14 -22.70
CA SER A 185 10.31 -15.52 -21.68
C SER A 185 11.62 -14.71 -21.70
N HIS A 186 11.96 -14.10 -22.83
CA HIS A 186 13.13 -13.22 -22.99
C HIS A 186 12.89 -11.78 -22.49
N LYS A 187 11.63 -11.33 -22.42
CA LYS A 187 11.28 -9.98 -21.96
C LYS A 187 11.31 -9.95 -20.41
N PRO A 188 11.78 -8.84 -19.81
CA PRO A 188 11.78 -8.71 -18.36
C PRO A 188 10.36 -8.52 -17.82
N GLY A 189 10.10 -9.05 -16.62
CA GLY A 189 8.95 -8.65 -15.82
C GLY A 189 9.21 -7.36 -15.05
N VAL A 190 8.18 -6.78 -14.43
CA VAL A 190 8.28 -5.56 -13.63
C VAL A 190 7.47 -5.69 -12.35
N LEU A 191 8.12 -5.38 -11.22
CA LEU A 191 7.49 -5.18 -9.93
C LEU A 191 7.51 -3.69 -9.58
N LEU A 192 6.35 -3.06 -9.50
CA LEU A 192 6.13 -1.69 -9.05
C LEU A 192 5.66 -1.71 -7.59
N CYS A 193 6.41 -1.08 -6.68
CA CYS A 193 6.05 -1.00 -5.27
C CYS A 193 6.41 0.36 -4.64
N ASP A 194 6.09 0.51 -3.35
CA ASP A 194 6.59 1.65 -2.59
C ASP A 194 8.07 1.47 -2.20
N ASN A 195 8.70 2.55 -1.70
CA ASN A 195 10.09 2.52 -1.26
C ASN A 195 10.23 2.05 0.20
N HIS A 196 9.38 1.13 0.67
CA HIS A 196 9.47 0.61 2.02
C HIS A 196 10.75 -0.23 2.17
N SER A 197 11.42 -0.12 3.33
CA SER A 197 12.75 -0.71 3.53
C SER A 197 12.77 -2.22 3.38
N THR A 198 11.65 -2.90 3.66
CA THR A 198 11.50 -4.36 3.48
C THR A 198 11.54 -4.76 2.00
N HIS A 199 11.03 -3.93 1.10
CA HIS A 199 10.97 -4.22 -0.35
C HIS A 199 12.30 -3.97 -1.05
N CYS A 200 13.16 -3.17 -0.42
CA CYS A 200 14.34 -2.59 -1.04
C CYS A 200 15.66 -3.22 -0.58
N VAL A 201 15.60 -4.31 0.19
CA VAL A 201 16.78 -5.04 0.67
C VAL A 201 17.58 -5.64 -0.48
N GLU A 202 18.89 -5.81 -0.27
CA GLU A 202 19.82 -6.28 -1.30
C GLU A 202 19.39 -7.64 -1.87
N TYR A 203 18.96 -8.55 -1.00
CA TYR A 203 18.43 -9.84 -1.41
C TYR A 203 17.29 -9.70 -2.42
N THR A 204 16.31 -8.82 -2.18
CA THR A 204 15.20 -8.60 -3.11
C THR A 204 15.67 -8.15 -4.48
N ARG A 205 16.64 -7.23 -4.52
CA ARG A 205 17.21 -6.73 -5.78
C ARG A 205 17.90 -7.85 -6.55
N GLN A 206 18.72 -8.64 -5.86
CA GLN A 206 19.44 -9.75 -6.47
C GLN A 206 18.49 -10.87 -6.92
N PHE A 207 17.51 -11.23 -6.09
CA PHE A 207 16.53 -12.27 -6.37
C PHE A 207 15.68 -11.92 -7.60
N LEU A 208 15.17 -10.68 -7.68
CA LEU A 208 14.39 -10.24 -8.83
C LEU A 208 15.24 -10.13 -10.11
N ALA A 209 16.47 -9.63 -10.00
CA ALA A 209 17.39 -9.56 -11.13
C ALA A 209 17.70 -10.96 -11.70
N ASN A 210 17.96 -11.95 -10.83
CA ASN A 210 18.20 -13.33 -11.23
C ASN A 210 17.00 -13.97 -11.95
N ASN A 211 15.78 -13.50 -11.68
CA ASN A 211 14.54 -13.96 -12.33
C ASN A 211 14.14 -13.09 -13.54
N ASN A 212 15.02 -12.21 -14.03
CA ASN A 212 14.75 -11.26 -15.12
C ASN A 212 13.50 -10.41 -14.82
N ILE A 213 13.46 -9.82 -13.62
CA ILE A 213 12.40 -8.92 -13.15
C ILE A 213 13.02 -7.60 -12.68
N LYS A 214 12.48 -6.49 -13.18
CA LYS A 214 12.86 -5.14 -12.76
C LYS A 214 12.08 -4.74 -11.50
N LEU A 215 12.79 -4.38 -10.44
CA LEU A 215 12.20 -3.72 -9.27
C LEU A 215 12.13 -2.20 -9.51
N ARG A 216 10.95 -1.61 -9.43
CA ARG A 216 10.78 -0.16 -9.49
C ARG A 216 9.95 0.32 -8.31
N THR A 217 10.38 1.45 -7.79
CA THR A 217 9.79 2.06 -6.61
C THR A 217 9.36 3.46 -6.94
N ILE A 218 8.18 3.86 -6.48
CA ILE A 218 7.71 5.23 -6.63
C ILE A 218 8.55 6.20 -5.77
N PRO A 219 8.60 7.50 -6.12
CA PRO A 219 9.19 8.55 -5.28
C PRO A 219 8.70 8.51 -3.84
N LEU A 220 9.57 8.84 -2.89
CA LEU A 220 9.19 8.88 -1.47
C LEU A 220 8.06 9.89 -1.24
N HIS A 221 7.12 9.55 -0.34
CA HIS A 221 5.95 10.37 0.01
C HIS A 221 4.96 10.64 -1.15
N SER A 222 5.05 9.87 -2.24
CA SER A 222 4.17 9.99 -3.41
C SER A 222 3.01 8.98 -3.46
N SER A 223 2.94 8.03 -2.50
CA SER A 223 1.97 6.91 -2.55
C SER A 223 0.53 7.36 -2.79
N LYS A 224 0.09 8.43 -2.13
CA LYS A 224 -1.27 8.97 -2.27
C LYS A 224 -1.68 9.40 -3.69
N PHE A 225 -0.75 9.45 -4.65
CA PHE A 225 -1.04 9.81 -6.04
C PHE A 225 -0.34 8.93 -7.08
N LEU A 226 0.76 8.22 -6.75
CA LEU A 226 1.44 7.29 -7.68
C LEU A 226 1.25 5.81 -7.31
N GLN A 227 0.91 5.47 -6.06
CA GLN A 227 0.74 4.07 -5.69
C GLN A 227 -0.60 3.54 -6.19
N VAL A 228 -0.55 2.65 -7.18
CA VAL A 228 -1.71 2.18 -7.94
C VAL A 228 -2.83 1.68 -7.03
N LEU A 229 -2.48 0.83 -6.07
CA LEU A 229 -3.45 0.24 -5.15
C LEU A 229 -4.03 1.29 -4.18
N ASP A 230 -3.29 2.33 -3.80
CA ASP A 230 -3.77 3.37 -2.87
C ASP A 230 -4.76 4.34 -3.52
N VAL A 231 -4.66 4.57 -4.83
CA VAL A 231 -5.45 5.60 -5.51
C VAL A 231 -6.93 5.23 -5.64
N VAL A 232 -7.26 3.94 -5.84
CA VAL A 232 -8.65 3.46 -5.90
C VAL A 232 -8.87 2.14 -5.17
N SER A 233 -8.09 1.10 -5.47
CA SER A 233 -8.37 -0.26 -4.99
C SER A 233 -8.49 -0.35 -3.47
N PHE A 234 -7.53 0.18 -2.70
CA PHE A 234 -7.57 0.14 -1.24
C PHE A 234 -8.62 1.09 -0.63
N GLY A 235 -8.99 2.17 -1.34
CA GLY A 235 -10.17 2.95 -1.01
C GLY A 235 -11.46 2.13 -1.11
N THR A 236 -11.59 1.31 -2.16
CA THR A 236 -12.70 0.38 -2.34
C THR A 236 -12.68 -0.74 -1.29
N LEU A 237 -11.51 -1.34 -1.03
CA LEU A 237 -11.31 -2.38 -0.01
C LEU A 237 -11.86 -1.91 1.34
N LYS A 238 -11.39 -0.75 1.81
CA LYS A 238 -11.85 -0.15 3.07
C LYS A 238 -13.33 0.21 3.03
N GLY A 239 -13.81 0.69 1.89
CA GLY A 239 -15.24 0.97 1.68
C GLY A 239 -16.11 -0.28 1.84
N GLN A 240 -15.69 -1.44 1.36
CA GLN A 240 -16.44 -2.69 1.51
C GLN A 240 -16.37 -3.23 2.93
N ILE A 241 -15.19 -3.25 3.54
CA ILE A 241 -14.99 -3.62 4.95
C ILE A 241 -15.93 -2.83 5.86
N ASN A 242 -16.04 -1.52 5.63
CA ASN A 242 -16.91 -0.64 6.42
C ASN A 242 -18.41 -0.91 6.22
N LYS A 243 -18.86 -1.27 5.01
CA LYS A 243 -20.28 -1.59 4.78
C LYS A 243 -20.72 -2.83 5.54
N THR A 244 -19.87 -3.85 5.58
CA THR A 244 -20.18 -5.09 6.28
C THR A 244 -20.21 -4.89 7.80
N ARG A 245 -19.39 -3.96 8.30
CA ARG A 245 -19.37 -3.58 9.72
C ARG A 245 -20.69 -2.99 10.21
N ASP A 246 -21.31 -2.07 9.45
CA ASP A 246 -22.55 -1.37 9.88
C ASP A 246 -23.68 -2.34 10.26
N ILE A 247 -23.54 -3.62 9.90
CA ILE A 247 -24.50 -4.68 10.11
C ILE A 247 -24.17 -5.58 11.33
N GLN A 248 -22.90 -5.74 11.75
CA GLN A 248 -22.49 -6.93 12.54
C GLN A 248 -21.72 -6.74 13.88
N GLY A 249 -21.29 -5.55 14.30
CA GLY A 249 -20.55 -5.40 15.57
C GLY A 249 -19.15 -6.05 15.56
N ASP A 250 -18.57 -6.36 16.74
CA ASP A 250 -17.25 -6.99 16.86
C ASP A 250 -17.23 -8.36 16.16
N LEU A 251 -16.40 -8.50 15.11
CA LEU A 251 -16.32 -9.73 14.31
C LEU A 251 -15.23 -10.69 14.80
N PRO A 252 -15.49 -12.01 14.83
CA PRO A 252 -14.44 -13.00 15.07
C PRO A 252 -13.45 -13.05 13.90
N LEU A 253 -12.24 -13.54 14.16
CA LEU A 253 -11.15 -13.58 13.17
C LEU A 253 -11.53 -14.27 11.85
N HIS A 254 -12.35 -15.33 11.91
CA HIS A 254 -12.80 -16.03 10.70
C HIS A 254 -13.60 -15.13 9.77
N ASP A 255 -14.51 -14.34 10.33
CA ASP A 255 -15.35 -13.44 9.54
C ASP A 255 -14.54 -12.24 9.04
N ILE A 256 -13.58 -11.75 9.84
CA ILE A 256 -12.59 -10.76 9.41
C ILE A 256 -11.82 -11.26 8.18
N ILE A 257 -11.37 -12.52 8.17
CA ILE A 257 -10.67 -13.13 7.03
C ILE A 257 -11.59 -13.22 5.81
N ARG A 258 -12.81 -13.75 5.95
CA ARG A 258 -13.77 -13.87 4.85
C ARG A 258 -14.07 -12.51 4.22
N HIS A 259 -14.35 -11.51 5.05
CA HIS A 259 -14.63 -10.15 4.58
C HIS A 259 -13.42 -9.48 3.95
N ALA A 260 -12.19 -9.72 4.45
CA ALA A 260 -10.98 -9.21 3.82
C ALA A 260 -10.78 -9.78 2.41
N ILE A 261 -11.03 -11.08 2.23
CA ILE A 261 -10.96 -11.76 0.93
C ILE A 261 -12.00 -11.20 -0.03
N ASP A 262 -13.26 -11.13 0.39
CA ASP A 262 -14.37 -10.63 -0.44
C ASP A 262 -14.16 -9.15 -0.81
N ALA A 263 -13.78 -8.32 0.17
CA ALA A 263 -13.47 -6.91 -0.06
C ALA A 263 -12.30 -6.73 -1.02
N TYR A 264 -11.26 -7.58 -0.94
CA TYR A 264 -10.14 -7.55 -1.88
C TYR A 264 -10.60 -7.92 -3.29
N GLY A 265 -11.37 -9.00 -3.45
CA GLY A 265 -11.96 -9.38 -4.73
C GLY A 265 -12.80 -8.26 -5.35
N ALA A 266 -13.61 -7.56 -4.55
CA ALA A 266 -14.36 -6.39 -4.98
C ALA A 266 -13.44 -5.20 -5.36
N ALA A 267 -12.34 -5.00 -4.62
CA ALA A 267 -11.37 -3.93 -4.84
C ALA A 267 -10.48 -4.14 -6.07
N THR A 268 -10.27 -5.38 -6.50
CA THR A 268 -9.39 -5.75 -7.62
C THR A 268 -10.15 -6.25 -8.86
N THR A 269 -11.46 -6.04 -8.92
CA THR A 269 -12.24 -6.26 -10.15
C THR A 269 -11.64 -5.50 -11.34
N PHE A 270 -11.87 -6.01 -12.56
CA PHE A 270 -11.34 -5.42 -13.79
C PHE A 270 -11.51 -3.89 -13.88
N LEU A 271 -12.71 -3.37 -13.55
CA LEU A 271 -12.97 -1.93 -13.61
C LEU A 271 -12.23 -1.16 -12.52
N ASN A 272 -12.14 -1.68 -11.31
CA ASN A 272 -11.43 -1.02 -10.22
C ASN A 272 -9.92 -1.02 -10.48
N SER A 273 -9.34 -2.17 -10.86
CA SER A 273 -7.92 -2.29 -11.23
C SER A 273 -7.56 -1.34 -12.39
N ARG A 274 -8.38 -1.32 -13.44
CA ARG A 274 -8.17 -0.40 -14.58
C ARG A 274 -8.27 1.07 -14.18
N THR A 275 -9.20 1.41 -13.28
CA THR A 275 -9.33 2.78 -12.76
C THR A 275 -8.15 3.16 -11.87
N SER A 276 -7.66 2.26 -11.02
CA SER A 276 -6.45 2.43 -10.22
C SER A 276 -5.25 2.76 -11.11
N LEU A 277 -4.99 1.92 -12.12
CA LEU A 277 -3.86 2.07 -13.06
C LEU A 277 -3.93 3.40 -13.84
N SER A 278 -5.10 3.69 -14.41
CA SER A 278 -5.30 4.92 -15.20
C SER A 278 -5.27 6.22 -14.37
N ARG A 279 -5.39 6.14 -13.04
CA ARG A 279 -5.26 7.31 -12.15
C ARG A 279 -3.86 7.48 -11.57
N SER A 280 -3.00 6.47 -11.66
CA SER A 280 -1.66 6.51 -11.07
C SER A 280 -0.57 6.91 -12.06
N GLU A 281 -0.56 6.37 -13.29
CA GLU A 281 0.40 6.72 -14.37
C GLU A 281 0.33 5.80 -15.60
N LEU A 282 -0.11 4.54 -15.46
CA LEU A 282 -0.02 3.51 -16.52
C LEU A 282 -1.36 3.16 -17.15
N ILE A 283 -1.33 2.88 -18.45
CA ILE A 283 -2.44 2.34 -19.21
C ILE A 283 -1.98 1.23 -20.15
N GLN A 284 -2.93 0.39 -20.55
CA GLN A 284 -2.79 -0.50 -21.70
C GLN A 284 -3.06 0.31 -22.97
N LYS A 285 -2.21 0.20 -23.99
CA LYS A 285 -2.55 0.75 -25.32
C LYS A 285 -3.42 -0.25 -26.09
N PRO A 286 -4.67 0.10 -26.43
CA PRO A 286 -5.52 -0.76 -27.25
C PRO A 286 -5.01 -0.79 -28.70
N GLY A 287 -5.10 -1.94 -29.37
CA GLY A 287 -4.87 -2.03 -30.82
C GLY A 287 -4.00 -3.20 -31.30
N THR A 288 -3.44 -3.99 -30.39
CA THR A 288 -2.65 -5.20 -30.70
C THR A 288 -3.26 -6.41 -29.98
N MET A 289 -3.12 -7.63 -30.53
CA MET A 289 -3.55 -8.86 -29.84
C MET A 289 -2.82 -9.09 -28.50
N ARG A 290 -1.75 -8.34 -28.23
CA ARG A 290 -1.00 -8.31 -26.98
C ARG A 290 -0.80 -6.85 -26.60
N ALA A 291 -1.60 -6.34 -25.67
CA ALA A 291 -1.49 -4.96 -25.24
C ALA A 291 -0.13 -4.72 -24.58
N GLU A 292 0.42 -3.53 -24.82
CA GLU A 292 1.69 -3.09 -24.25
C GLU A 292 1.45 -1.98 -23.24
N ALA A 293 2.37 -1.84 -22.32
CA ALA A 293 2.36 -0.78 -21.32
C ALA A 293 2.68 0.58 -21.94
N HIS A 294 1.94 1.58 -21.49
CA HIS A 294 2.13 2.97 -21.85
C HIS A 294 1.98 3.86 -20.62
N VAL A 295 2.79 4.91 -20.56
CA VAL A 295 2.59 6.01 -19.63
C VAL A 295 1.54 6.95 -20.22
N ILE A 296 0.65 7.46 -19.37
CA ILE A 296 -0.37 8.42 -19.80
C ILE A 296 0.30 9.73 -20.18
N SER A 297 0.16 10.12 -21.45
CA SER A 297 0.73 11.37 -21.95
C SER A 297 0.26 12.58 -21.14
N GLY A 298 1.21 13.37 -20.64
CA GLY A 298 0.94 14.58 -19.87
C GLY A 298 0.50 14.34 -18.42
N PHE A 299 0.44 13.09 -17.95
CA PHE A 299 0.04 12.76 -16.58
C PHE A 299 0.93 13.44 -15.53
N PHE A 300 2.25 13.27 -15.63
CA PHE A 300 3.19 13.85 -14.66
C PHE A 300 3.21 15.38 -14.72
N HIS A 301 3.09 15.96 -15.92
CA HIS A 301 2.90 17.40 -16.09
C HIS A 301 1.64 17.91 -15.38
N HIS A 302 0.50 17.23 -15.56
CA HIS A 302 -0.75 17.57 -14.88
C HIS A 302 -0.65 17.40 -13.36
N LEU A 303 -0.02 16.33 -12.90
CA LEU A 303 0.20 16.04 -11.48
C LEU A 303 1.04 17.14 -10.80
N ILE A 304 2.17 17.51 -11.40
CA ILE A 304 3.03 18.61 -10.92
C ILE A 304 2.26 19.93 -10.90
N ALA A 305 1.46 20.22 -11.94
CA ALA A 305 0.69 21.45 -12.02
C ALA A 305 -0.41 21.55 -10.96
N THR A 306 -1.11 20.44 -10.68
CA THR A 306 -2.25 20.41 -9.75
C THR A 306 -1.87 20.23 -8.29
N ARG A 307 -0.72 19.60 -8.00
CA ARG A 307 -0.27 19.27 -6.63
C ARG A 307 0.89 20.12 -6.14
N ARG A 308 0.97 21.40 -6.53
CA ARG A 308 1.98 22.37 -6.03
C ARG A 308 1.95 22.58 -4.51
N ASP A 309 0.84 22.22 -3.87
CA ASP A 309 0.68 22.21 -2.42
C ASP A 309 1.68 21.24 -1.76
N ILE A 310 2.00 20.11 -2.41
CA ILE A 310 2.84 19.03 -1.90
C ILE A 310 4.12 18.82 -2.74
N ILE A 311 4.03 18.96 -4.06
CA ILE A 311 5.16 18.84 -4.98
C ILE A 311 5.86 20.19 -5.03
N LYS A 312 7.12 20.22 -4.61
CA LYS A 312 7.91 21.46 -4.54
C LYS A 312 8.97 21.47 -5.62
N TYR A 313 9.04 22.61 -6.30
CA TYR A 313 10.15 22.98 -7.18
C TYR A 313 11.34 23.40 -6.30
N GLU A 314 12.49 22.77 -6.51
CA GLU A 314 13.74 23.23 -5.92
C GLU A 314 14.43 24.12 -6.96
N GLN A 315 14.62 25.41 -6.66
CA GLN A 315 15.70 26.14 -7.32
C GLN A 315 17.00 25.47 -6.89
N ILE A 316 17.89 25.19 -7.84
CA ILE A 316 19.26 24.74 -7.53
C ILE A 316 19.97 25.96 -6.93
N GLU A 317 19.71 26.27 -5.66
CA GLU A 317 20.57 27.17 -4.91
C GLU A 317 21.88 26.41 -4.62
N PRO A 318 23.04 27.01 -4.94
CA PRO A 318 24.32 26.41 -4.59
C PRO A 318 24.38 26.23 -3.07
N GLN A 319 24.27 24.99 -2.62
CA GLN A 319 24.37 24.62 -1.21
C GLN A 319 25.67 25.23 -0.63
N PRO A 320 25.62 25.98 0.49
CA PRO A 320 26.83 26.43 1.14
C PRO A 320 27.65 25.20 1.53
N LYS A 321 28.91 25.15 1.09
CA LYS A 321 29.84 24.05 1.34
C LYS A 321 29.87 23.73 2.84
N LYS A 322 29.12 22.72 3.27
CA LYS A 322 29.30 22.13 4.60
C LYS A 322 30.74 21.61 4.63
N ARG A 323 31.52 22.02 5.64
CA ARG A 323 32.90 21.54 5.85
C ARG A 323 32.88 20.01 5.79
N GLY A 324 33.41 19.45 4.71
CA GLY A 324 33.40 18.02 4.47
C GLY A 324 34.13 17.30 5.60
N ARG A 325 33.44 16.36 6.24
CA ARG A 325 34.14 15.25 6.90
C ARG A 325 34.82 14.48 5.76
N LYS A 326 36.14 14.24 5.88
CA LYS A 326 36.89 13.50 4.86
C LYS A 326 36.09 12.23 4.49
N PRO A 327 35.87 11.94 3.20
CA PRO A 327 35.26 10.69 2.81
C PRO A 327 36.18 9.57 3.29
N THR A 328 35.71 8.71 4.18
CA THR A 328 36.26 7.36 4.29
C THR A 328 36.07 6.72 2.92
N LEU A 329 37.17 6.34 2.27
CA LEU A 329 37.15 5.56 1.04
C LEU A 329 36.31 4.30 1.33
N PHE A 330 35.12 4.23 0.75
CA PHE A 330 34.29 3.05 0.73
C PHE A 330 34.37 2.49 -0.69
N GLY A 331 35.03 1.34 -0.84
CA GLY A 331 35.23 0.66 -2.12
C GLY A 331 36.67 0.15 -2.27
N PHE A 332 36.77 -1.15 -2.58
CA PHE A 332 37.94 -2.04 -2.63
C PHE A 332 38.44 -2.55 -1.27
N VAL A 333 37.83 -3.64 -0.81
CA VAL A 333 38.59 -4.64 -0.03
C VAL A 333 39.58 -5.25 -1.03
N ASN A 334 40.88 -5.04 -0.83
CA ASN A 334 41.90 -5.77 -1.57
C ASN A 334 41.72 -7.27 -1.24
N GLU A 335 41.70 -8.14 -2.24
CA GLU A 335 41.61 -9.61 -2.08
C GLU A 335 42.62 -10.16 -1.05
N ILE A 336 43.76 -9.46 -0.90
CA ILE A 336 44.83 -9.76 0.05
C ILE A 336 44.41 -9.48 1.52
N GLU A 337 43.63 -8.42 1.79
CA GLU A 337 43.15 -8.10 3.15
C GLU A 337 41.99 -9.00 3.58
N PHE A 338 41.15 -9.45 2.64
CA PHE A 338 40.08 -10.41 2.94
C PHE A 338 40.66 -11.77 3.38
N ASN A 339 41.70 -12.25 2.70
CA ASN A 339 42.35 -13.52 3.04
C ASN A 339 43.19 -13.47 4.33
N SER A 340 43.74 -12.31 4.70
CA SER A 340 44.46 -12.19 5.98
C SER A 340 43.53 -12.21 7.20
N LEU A 341 42.31 -11.66 7.07
CA LEU A 341 41.29 -11.69 8.11
C LEU A 341 40.68 -13.08 8.30
N TYR A 342 40.53 -13.84 7.21
CA TYR A 342 40.02 -15.21 7.27
C TYR A 342 41.01 -16.17 7.95
N ASN A 343 42.31 -16.03 7.68
CA ASN A 343 43.35 -16.86 8.31
C ASN A 343 43.62 -16.53 9.79
N SER A 344 43.14 -15.39 10.29
CA SER A 344 43.25 -15.03 11.71
C SER A 344 42.10 -15.52 12.60
N ILE A 345 41.06 -16.12 12.02
CA ILE A 345 39.88 -16.60 12.74
C ILE A 345 39.96 -18.12 13.07
N ASP A 346 40.89 -18.86 12.45
CA ASP A 346 41.08 -20.30 12.67
C ASP A 346 42.13 -20.66 13.75
N ILE A 347 42.44 -19.77 14.69
CA ILE A 347 43.27 -20.10 15.86
C ILE A 347 42.54 -19.67 17.14
N GLU A 348 41.51 -20.42 17.53
CA GLU A 348 41.06 -20.56 18.92
C GLU A 348 39.99 -21.67 19.02
N LEU A 349 40.36 -22.88 18.60
CA LEU A 349 39.68 -24.13 19.00
C LEU A 349 40.73 -25.23 19.20
N GLU A 350 41.39 -25.18 20.35
CA GLU A 350 41.86 -26.37 21.10
C GLU A 350 41.32 -26.29 22.53
#